data_AF-A0AA50E4E7-F1
#
_entry.id   AF-A0AA50E4E7-F1
#
_cell.length_a   1.000
_cell.length_b   1.000
_cell.length_c   1.000
_cell.angle_alpha   90.00
_cell.angle_beta   90.00
_cell.angle_gamma   90.00
#
_symmetry.space_group_name_H-M   'P 1'
#
loop_
_entity.id
_entity.type
_entity.pdbx_description
1 polymer ?
#
loop_
_entity_poly.entity_id
_entity_poly.type
_entity_poly.pdbx_seq_one_letter_code
_entity_poly.pdbx_strand_id
1 'polypeptide(L)' 'MTKVDSRSLNETLEAQNTLLELGIPAYHAFVRSYKAHERSVLDGMAITQWKGKNAKEAQSDYRRVADELLRELL' A
#
# COMPACT_ATOMS: atom_id res chain seq x y z
N MET A 1 2.74 4.99 3.26
CA MET A 1 3.23 3.92 4.19
C MET A 1 3.25 2.55 3.48
N THR A 2 4.19 1.66 3.84
CA THR A 2 4.29 0.30 3.25
C THR A 2 4.36 -0.79 4.32
N LYS A 3 4.03 -2.04 3.96
CA LYS A 3 4.01 -3.21 4.86
C LYS A 3 3.03 -3.05 6.03
N VAL A 4 1.93 -2.35 5.81
CA VAL A 4 0.90 -2.10 6.83
C VAL A 4 0.23 -3.41 7.26
N ASP A 5 0.09 -3.66 8.56
CA ASP A 5 -0.75 -4.76 9.03
C ASP A 5 -2.22 -4.44 8.78
N SER A 6 -2.88 -5.25 7.95
CA SER A 6 -4.31 -5.16 7.67
C SER A 6 -5.20 -5.27 8.91
N ARG A 7 -4.69 -5.81 10.02
CA ARG A 7 -5.41 -5.98 11.30
C ARG A 7 -5.26 -4.79 12.25
N SER A 8 -4.28 -3.92 12.02
CA SER A 8 -3.95 -2.78 12.88
C SER A 8 -3.89 -1.48 12.07
N LEU A 9 -4.96 -1.19 11.31
CA LEU A 9 -5.00 0.01 10.46
C LEU A 9 -4.90 1.31 11.27
N ASN A 10 -5.39 1.34 12.51
CA ASN A 10 -5.31 2.50 13.37
C ASN A 10 -3.85 2.91 13.66
N GLU A 11 -2.95 1.95 13.89
CA GLU A 11 -1.51 2.24 14.10
C GLU A 11 -0.90 2.92 12.86
N THR A 12 -1.36 2.55 11.66
CA THR A 12 -0.92 3.20 10.42
C THR A 12 -1.44 4.62 10.30
N LEU A 13 -2.69 4.85 10.68
CA LEU A 13 -3.29 6.19 10.68
C LEU A 13 -2.60 7.10 11.71
N GLU A 14 -2.32 6.60 12.90
CA GLU A 14 -1.55 7.31 13.93
C GLU A 14 -0.14 7.67 13.44
N ALA A 15 0.55 6.73 12.79
CA ALA A 15 1.85 6.99 12.18
C ALA A 15 1.79 8.02 11.05
N GLN A 16 0.77 7.98 10.19
CA GLN A 16 0.55 9.01 9.16
C GLN A 16 0.29 10.38 9.77
N ASN A 17 -0.55 10.46 10.80
CA ASN A 17 -0.83 11.72 11.50
C ASN A 17 0.43 12.30 12.14
N THR A 18 1.27 11.46 12.74
CA THR A 18 2.57 11.88 13.30
C THR A 18 3.47 12.51 12.23
N LEU A 19 3.52 11.93 11.02
CA LEU A 19 4.28 12.51 9.92
C LEU A 19 3.73 13.88 9.51
N LEU A 20 2.41 14.01 9.39
CA LEU A 20 1.75 15.28 9.04
C LEU A 20 1.99 16.36 10.10
N GLU A 21 1.90 16.02 11.39
CA GLU A 21 2.19 16.92 12.51
C GLU A 21 3.64 17.42 12.50
N LEU A 22 4.56 16.59 12.04
CA LEU A 22 5.98 16.95 11.85
C LEU A 22 6.26 17.72 10.55
N GLY A 23 5.24 18.01 9.74
CA GLY A 23 5.39 18.67 8.44
C GLY A 23 6.06 17.78 7.39
N ILE A 24 6.07 16.46 7.59
CA ILE A 24 6.61 15.49 6.64
C ILE A 24 5.46 15.04 5.73
N PRO A 25 5.51 15.34 4.41
CA PRO A 25 4.49 14.87 3.48
C PRO A 25 4.44 13.35 3.44
N ALA A 26 3.23 12.80 3.50
CA ALA A 26 2.99 11.38 3.39
C ALA A 26 1.69 11.14 2.63
N TYR A 27 1.72 10.18 1.70
CA TYR A 27 0.52 9.71 1.03
C TYR A 27 -0.51 9.18 2.04
N HIS A 28 -1.78 9.49 1.80
CA HIS A 28 -2.92 8.92 2.50
C HIS A 28 -3.10 7.43 2.15
N ALA A 29 -2.85 7.05 0.90
CA ALA A 29 -2.85 5.66 0.48
C ALA A 29 -1.64 4.90 1.06
N PHE A 30 -1.86 3.63 1.34
CA PHE A 30 -0.83 2.75 1.91
C PHE A 30 -0.93 1.33 1.36
N VAL A 31 0.20 0.63 1.39
CA VAL A 31 0.30 -0.76 0.93
C VAL A 31 0.29 -1.72 2.12
N ARG A 32 -0.77 -2.53 2.22
CA ARG A 32 -0.91 -3.56 3.24
C ARG A 32 -0.02 -4.76 2.93
N SER A 33 0.42 -5.42 4.00
CA SER A 33 1.23 -6.63 3.92
C SER A 33 0.33 -7.84 3.65
N TYR A 34 0.45 -8.40 2.45
CA TYR A 34 -0.21 -9.63 2.04
C TYR A 34 0.83 -10.67 1.63
N LYS A 35 0.53 -11.95 1.90
CA LYS A 35 1.30 -13.07 1.34
C LYS A 35 1.30 -13.10 -0.20
N ALA A 36 0.34 -12.42 -0.82
CA ALA A 36 0.30 -12.21 -2.26
C ALA A 36 1.58 -11.53 -2.79
N HIS A 37 2.15 -10.57 -2.06
CA HIS A 37 3.39 -9.88 -2.47
C HIS A 37 4.56 -10.87 -2.54
N GLU A 38 4.76 -11.65 -1.48
CA GLU A 38 5.81 -12.69 -1.43
C GLU A 38 5.62 -13.74 -2.53
N ARG A 39 4.38 -14.22 -2.73
CA ARG A 39 4.07 -15.25 -3.74
C ARG A 39 4.26 -14.76 -5.16
N SER A 40 3.84 -13.53 -5.45
CA SER A 40 4.01 -12.95 -6.79
C SER A 40 5.49 -12.87 -7.19
N VAL A 41 6.37 -12.52 -6.25
CA VAL A 41 7.83 -12.49 -6.46
C VAL A 41 8.39 -13.88 -6.73
N LEU A 42 7.96 -14.90 -5.98
CA LEU A 42 8.38 -16.29 -6.20
C LEU A 42 7.96 -16.81 -7.59
N ASP A 43 6.80 -16.37 -8.08
CA ASP A 43 6.29 -16.71 -9.41
C ASP A 43 6.90 -15.83 -10.52
N GLY A 44 7.80 -14.88 -10.19
CA GLY A 44 8.42 -13.97 -11.16
C GLY A 44 7.46 -12.96 -11.78
N MET A 45 6.35 -12.64 -11.12
CA MET A 45 5.31 -11.74 -11.62
C MET A 45 5.16 -10.51 -10.74
N ALA A 46 4.77 -9.38 -11.34
CA ALA A 46 4.35 -8.23 -10.55
C ALA A 46 3.03 -8.53 -9.82
N ILE A 47 2.83 -7.95 -8.64
CA ILE A 47 1.56 -8.10 -7.89
C ILE A 47 0.34 -7.66 -8.70
N THR A 48 0.52 -6.69 -9.62
CA THR A 48 -0.48 -6.19 -10.58
C THR A 48 -0.98 -7.25 -11.57
N GLN A 49 -0.23 -8.33 -11.76
CA GLN A 49 -0.53 -9.42 -12.71
C GLN A 49 -0.90 -10.73 -12.01
N TRP A 50 -0.53 -10.88 -10.73
CA TRP A 50 -0.73 -12.11 -9.95
C TRP A 50 -2.21 -12.35 -9.60
N LYS A 51 -2.66 -13.61 -9.55
CA LYS A 51 -4.11 -13.96 -9.45
C LYS A 51 -4.50 -14.84 -8.25
N GLY A 52 -3.62 -15.01 -7.26
CA GLY A 52 -3.92 -15.84 -6.09
C GLY A 52 -4.68 -15.12 -4.96
N LYS A 53 -4.70 -15.75 -3.78
CA LYS A 53 -5.41 -15.24 -2.59
C LYS A 53 -4.90 -13.85 -2.19
N ASN A 54 -5.81 -12.92 -1.93
CA ASN A 54 -5.54 -11.52 -1.60
C ASN A 54 -4.85 -10.69 -2.71
N ALA A 55 -4.78 -11.20 -3.94
CA ALA A 55 -4.21 -10.45 -5.06
C ALA A 55 -5.00 -9.16 -5.34
N LYS A 56 -6.34 -9.22 -5.34
CA LYS A 56 -7.17 -8.06 -5.68
C LYS A 56 -6.94 -6.89 -4.70
N GLU A 57 -6.88 -7.18 -3.41
CA GLU A 57 -6.63 -6.20 -2.36
C GLU A 57 -5.21 -5.64 -2.48
N ALA A 58 -4.21 -6.50 -2.63
CA ALA A 58 -2.82 -6.10 -2.81
C ALA A 58 -2.62 -5.20 -4.05
N GLN A 59 -3.29 -5.50 -5.16
CA GLN A 59 -3.28 -4.67 -6.36
C GLN A 59 -3.99 -3.33 -6.15
N SER A 60 -5.15 -3.35 -5.49
CA SER A 60 -5.92 -2.13 -5.20
C SER A 60 -5.11 -1.14 -4.36
N ASP A 61 -4.31 -1.63 -3.41
CA ASP A 61 -3.44 -0.78 -2.59
C ASP A 61 -2.43 0.00 -3.46
N TYR A 62 -1.75 -0.68 -4.39
CA TYR A 62 -0.82 -0.02 -5.31
C TYR A 62 -1.52 0.93 -6.29
N ARG A 63 -2.71 0.58 -6.79
CA ARG A 63 -3.49 1.48 -7.67
C ARG A 63 -3.86 2.77 -6.95
N ARG A 64 -4.31 2.68 -5.70
CA ARG A 64 -4.65 3.88 -4.89
C ARG A 64 -3.44 4.78 -4.64
N VAL A 65 -2.27 4.21 -4.37
CA VAL A 65 -1.02 4.99 -4.24
C VAL A 65 -0.66 5.66 -5.57
N ALA A 66 -0.79 4.94 -6.69
CA ALA A 66 -0.52 5.50 -8.01
C ALA A 66 -1.50 6.63 -8.38
N ASP A 67 -2.78 6.46 -8.08
CA ASP A 67 -3.82 7.46 -8.31
C ASP A 67 -3.56 8.74 -7.50
N GLU A 68 -3.12 8.60 -6.25
CA GLU A 68 -2.75 9.74 -5.40
C GLU A 68 -1.50 10.46 -5.92
N LEU A 69 -0.45 9.70 -6.25
CA LEU A 69 0.77 10.24 -6.88
C LEU A 69 0.44 11.02 -8.15
N LEU A 70 -0.40 10.48 -9.03
CA LEU A 70 -0.78 11.15 -10.27
C LEU A 70 -1.59 12.43 -10.03
N ARG A 71 -2.38 12.51 -8.94
CA ARG A 71 -3.09 13.74 -8.56
C ARG A 71 -2.17 14.81 -8.01
N GLU A 72 -1.05 14.44 -7.37
CA GLU A 72 -0.08 15.41 -6.86
C GLU A 72 0.87 15.95 -7.95
N LEU A 73 1.02 15.22 -9.05
CA LEU A 73 1.87 15.60 -10.19
C LEU A 73 1.16 16.47 -11.23
N LEU A 74 -0.18 16.55 -11.20
CA LEU A 74 -1.03 17.28 -12.15
C LEU A 74 -1.66 18.52 -11.48
#